data_AF-A0A261BKT0-F1
#
_entry.id   AF-A0A261BKT0-F1
#
_cell.length_a   1.000
_cell.length_b   1.000
_cell.length_c   1.000
_cell.angle_alpha   90.00
_cell.angle_beta   90.00
_cell.angle_gamma   90.00
#
_symmetry.space_group_name_H-M   'P 1'
#
loop_
_entity.id
_entity.type
_entity.pdbx_description
1 polymer ?
#
loop_
_entity_poly.entity_id
_entity_poly.type
_entity_poly.pdbx_seq_one_letter_code
_entity_poly.pdbx_strand_id
1 'polypeptide(L)'
;MPIVFTKPSAQHIAKIVEQVPKEYPDFKKLDEDLVKFYQKMRLTSEMIAEREEYVRRLQCYLTSETGLSHYLGENGVWIRSIVKYGSMATHCATRDSDMDICICASYSGPYQPSPTIILQGIYEDLQHNYHAKEYFGLEGVTDLVFVSTAKVPILKFKMNGVEVDMSVSFDTSPPKSVLAARLINAYCQLDERFTILVIFLKSWMKSELSNTDFMRDFPNSYSLILMVIHVLQWHGIMPNLHETHAHLFDPQNNLEWQEESMYPLEWSDVMSHQQRSTNTLSVAQLLHIFSTQYSNNIIINCCKLDIRSGMLETRGERDNAPIFIQDVFDTRNPARSVRGIEMVQALQCVSKLFSNPKNLLFQRIWRITRNKTYLSR
;
A
#
# COMPACT_ATOMS: atom_id res chain seq x y z
N MET A 1 -12.44 26.42 20.10
CA MET A 1 -11.70 25.38 20.86
C MET A 1 -11.55 24.16 19.96
N PRO A 2 -10.39 23.52 19.89
CA PRO A 2 -10.24 22.28 19.16
C PRO A 2 -11.15 21.22 19.78
N ILE A 3 -11.85 20.44 18.95
CA ILE A 3 -12.63 19.30 19.40
C ILE A 3 -11.64 18.24 19.87
N VAL A 4 -11.76 17.83 21.13
CA VAL A 4 -10.97 16.72 21.68
C VAL A 4 -11.72 15.43 21.38
N PHE A 5 -11.16 14.60 20.50
CA PHE A 5 -11.72 13.29 20.22
C PHE A 5 -11.20 12.28 21.22
N THR A 6 -12.08 11.43 21.74
CA THR A 6 -11.73 10.31 22.62
C THR A 6 -11.96 9.00 21.88
N LYS A 7 -11.10 8.01 22.10
CA LYS A 7 -11.28 6.68 21.50
C LYS A 7 -12.66 6.10 21.86
N PRO A 8 -13.34 5.41 20.94
CA PRO A 8 -14.65 4.84 21.20
C PRO A 8 -14.56 3.75 22.27
N SER A 9 -15.62 3.61 23.07
CA SER A 9 -15.69 2.54 24.06
C SER A 9 -15.90 1.17 23.41
N ALA A 10 -15.57 0.10 24.11
CA ALA A 10 -15.88 -1.26 23.66
C ALA A 10 -17.38 -1.47 23.36
N GLN A 11 -18.26 -0.80 24.09
CA GLN A 11 -19.71 -0.81 23.84
C GLN A 11 -20.08 -0.15 22.51
N HIS A 12 -19.38 0.91 22.11
CA HIS A 12 -19.62 1.54 20.80
C HIS A 12 -19.30 0.58 19.66
N ILE A 13 -18.18 -0.13 19.75
CA ILE A 13 -17.77 -1.13 18.77
C ILE A 13 -18.76 -2.29 18.75
N ALA A 14 -19.18 -2.78 19.93
CA ALA A 14 -20.19 -3.84 20.02
C ALA A 14 -21.47 -3.47 19.26
N LYS A 15 -21.97 -2.25 19.40
CA LYS A 15 -23.15 -1.76 18.66
C LYS A 15 -22.98 -1.74 17.14
N ILE A 16 -21.78 -1.45 16.64
CA ILE A 16 -21.48 -1.50 15.20
C ILE A 16 -21.47 -2.96 14.74
N VAL A 17 -20.80 -3.82 15.51
CA VAL A 17 -20.62 -5.25 15.23
C VAL A 17 -21.94 -6.03 15.28
N GLU A 18 -22.86 -5.67 16.19
CA GLU A 18 -24.21 -6.25 16.33
C GLU A 18 -25.08 -6.05 15.08
N GLN A 19 -24.77 -5.06 14.23
CA GLN A 19 -25.46 -4.87 12.94
C GLN A 19 -25.05 -5.93 11.90
N VAL A 20 -23.97 -6.67 12.16
CA VAL A 20 -23.40 -7.69 11.28
C VAL A 20 -23.23 -9.00 12.06
N PRO A 21 -24.32 -9.65 12.50
CA PRO A 21 -24.26 -10.90 13.25
C PRO A 21 -23.69 -12.03 12.40
N LYS A 22 -22.63 -12.69 12.89
CA LYS A 22 -21.91 -13.73 12.15
C LYS A 22 -22.76 -14.96 11.80
N GLU A 23 -23.77 -15.24 12.61
CA GLU A 23 -24.67 -16.37 12.39
C GLU A 23 -25.66 -16.13 11.24
N TYR A 24 -25.80 -14.88 10.79
CA TYR A 24 -26.71 -14.58 9.70
C TYR A 24 -26.11 -15.06 8.35
N PRO A 25 -26.86 -15.85 7.56
CA PRO A 25 -26.32 -16.53 6.38
C PRO A 25 -25.62 -15.60 5.37
N ASP A 26 -26.17 -14.42 5.13
CA ASP A 26 -25.60 -13.45 4.18
C ASP A 26 -24.23 -12.92 4.64
N PHE A 27 -24.04 -12.69 5.95
CA PHE A 27 -22.77 -12.19 6.49
C PHE A 27 -21.73 -13.28 6.61
N LYS A 28 -22.14 -14.49 7.02
CA LYS A 28 -21.26 -15.67 6.97
C LYS A 28 -20.76 -15.91 5.54
N LYS A 29 -21.67 -15.84 4.56
CA LYS A 29 -21.34 -16.01 3.14
C LYS A 29 -20.42 -14.91 2.62
N LEU A 30 -20.66 -13.65 3.00
CA LEU A 30 -19.78 -12.54 2.66
C LEU A 30 -18.35 -12.77 3.19
N ASP A 31 -18.23 -13.22 4.44
CA ASP A 31 -16.92 -13.49 5.05
C ASP A 31 -16.16 -14.60 4.31
N GLU A 32 -16.84 -15.72 4.01
CA GLU A 32 -16.27 -16.80 3.19
C GLU A 32 -15.83 -16.32 1.80
N ASP A 33 -16.64 -15.47 1.15
CA ASP A 33 -16.35 -14.95 -0.18
C ASP A 33 -15.18 -13.94 -0.15
N LEU A 34 -15.03 -13.15 0.91
CA LEU A 34 -13.87 -12.28 1.15
C LEU A 34 -12.57 -13.10 1.32
N VAL A 35 -12.63 -14.18 2.10
CA VAL A 35 -11.49 -15.10 2.25
C VAL A 35 -11.15 -15.77 0.92
N LYS A 36 -12.14 -16.29 0.19
CA LYS A 36 -11.93 -16.89 -1.15
C LYS A 36 -11.34 -15.90 -2.14
N PHE A 37 -11.80 -14.65 -2.10
CA PHE A 37 -11.24 -13.57 -2.91
C PHE A 37 -9.77 -13.34 -2.57
N TYR A 38 -9.42 -13.22 -1.29
CA TYR A 38 -8.02 -13.09 -0.86
C TYR A 38 -7.16 -14.28 -1.31
N GLN A 39 -7.62 -15.51 -1.10
CA GLN A 39 -6.90 -16.72 -1.54
C GLN A 39 -6.68 -16.75 -3.05
N LYS A 40 -7.63 -16.22 -3.83
CA LYS A 40 -7.48 -16.03 -5.26
C LYS A 40 -6.54 -14.88 -5.60
N MET A 41 -6.43 -13.81 -4.81
CA MET A 41 -5.64 -12.64 -5.19
C MET A 41 -4.19 -12.70 -4.73
N ARG A 42 -3.91 -13.36 -3.61
CA ARG A 42 -2.56 -13.48 -3.04
C ARG A 42 -1.59 -14.11 -4.03
N LEU A 43 -0.32 -13.72 -3.92
CA LEU A 43 0.76 -14.36 -4.65
C LEU A 43 0.97 -15.79 -4.13
N THR A 44 1.24 -16.71 -5.04
CA THR A 44 1.71 -18.04 -4.67
C THR A 44 3.23 -18.01 -4.44
N SER A 45 3.77 -19.04 -3.80
CA SER A 45 5.21 -19.16 -3.58
C SER A 45 6.00 -19.14 -4.89
N GLU A 46 5.44 -19.72 -5.96
CA GLU A 46 6.03 -19.71 -7.30
C GLU A 46 6.08 -18.30 -7.88
N MET A 47 4.99 -17.52 -7.75
CA MET A 47 4.95 -16.13 -8.23
C MET A 47 5.90 -15.24 -7.43
N ILE A 48 6.05 -15.49 -6.12
CA ILE A 48 7.03 -14.77 -5.30
C ILE A 48 8.44 -15.11 -5.78
N ALA A 49 8.79 -16.39 -5.89
CA ALA A 49 10.10 -16.84 -6.35
C ALA A 49 10.46 -16.32 -7.76
N GLU A 50 9.48 -16.30 -8.66
CA GLU A 50 9.62 -15.72 -10.00
C GLU A 50 9.97 -14.23 -9.95
N ARG A 51 9.24 -13.44 -9.15
CA ARG A 51 9.51 -12.01 -9.00
C ARG A 51 10.84 -11.73 -8.29
N GLU A 52 11.21 -12.57 -7.32
CA GLU A 52 12.53 -12.52 -6.68
C GLU A 52 13.65 -12.76 -7.69
N GLU A 53 13.47 -13.74 -8.59
CA GLU A 53 14.42 -14.00 -9.66
C GLU A 53 14.55 -12.81 -10.63
N TYR A 54 13.46 -12.08 -10.91
CA TYR A 54 13.53 -10.85 -11.71
C TYR A 54 14.40 -9.77 -11.07
N VAL A 55 14.20 -9.53 -9.77
CA VAL A 55 15.02 -8.57 -9.01
C VAL A 55 16.47 -9.01 -8.99
N ARG A 56 16.73 -10.30 -8.74
CA ARG A 56 18.08 -10.86 -8.72
C ARG A 56 18.79 -10.69 -10.07
N ARG A 57 18.11 -11.00 -11.18
CA ARG A 57 18.68 -10.82 -12.54
C ARG A 57 18.93 -9.36 -12.87
N LEU A 58 18.00 -8.47 -12.55
CA LEU A 58 18.21 -7.02 -12.71
C LEU A 58 19.39 -6.54 -11.91
N GLN A 59 19.53 -6.99 -10.65
CA GLN A 59 20.64 -6.61 -9.81
C GLN A 59 21.96 -7.10 -10.37
N CYS A 60 22.08 -8.40 -10.68
CA CYS A 60 23.29 -8.95 -11.30
C CYS A 60 23.69 -8.20 -12.57
N TYR A 61 22.72 -7.89 -13.45
CA TYR A 61 22.97 -7.19 -14.69
C TYR A 61 23.44 -5.74 -14.45
N LEU A 62 22.68 -4.97 -13.66
CA LEU A 62 22.94 -3.55 -13.45
C LEU A 62 24.17 -3.26 -12.58
N THR A 63 24.65 -4.23 -11.81
CA THR A 63 25.91 -4.12 -11.05
C THR A 63 27.10 -4.79 -11.73
N SER A 64 26.91 -5.42 -12.89
CA SER A 64 28.01 -6.06 -13.64
C SER A 64 28.85 -5.05 -14.43
N GLU A 65 30.12 -5.38 -14.64
CA GLU A 65 31.00 -4.59 -15.49
C GLU A 65 30.55 -4.67 -16.95
N THR A 66 29.82 -3.64 -17.36
CA THR A 66 29.20 -3.46 -18.68
C THR A 66 29.48 -2.07 -19.22
N GLY A 67 29.16 -1.84 -20.50
CA GLY A 67 29.20 -0.50 -21.10
C GLY A 67 28.38 0.53 -20.30
N LEU A 68 27.24 0.11 -19.73
CA LEU A 68 26.44 0.93 -18.82
C LEU A 68 27.23 1.34 -17.57
N SER A 69 27.88 0.39 -16.89
CA SER A 69 28.66 0.69 -15.68
C SER A 69 29.83 1.65 -15.97
N HIS A 70 30.46 1.53 -17.14
CA HIS A 70 31.52 2.45 -17.59
C HIS A 70 30.97 3.85 -17.86
N TYR A 71 29.87 3.96 -18.61
CA TYR A 71 29.18 5.23 -18.87
C TYR A 71 28.78 5.95 -17.56
N LEU A 72 28.20 5.22 -16.60
CA LEU A 72 27.85 5.79 -15.30
C LEU A 72 29.10 6.21 -14.52
N GLY A 73 30.16 5.40 -14.55
CA GLY A 73 31.43 5.69 -13.90
C GLY A 73 32.13 6.95 -14.43
N GLU A 74 32.12 7.17 -15.75
CA GLU A 74 32.60 8.41 -16.37
C GLU A 74 31.81 9.65 -15.92
N ASN A 75 30.54 9.47 -15.55
CA ASN A 75 29.68 10.49 -14.95
C ASN A 75 29.78 10.53 -13.41
N GLY A 76 30.74 9.79 -12.82
CA GLY A 76 30.98 9.75 -11.39
C GLY A 76 29.85 9.08 -10.59
N VAL A 77 29.13 8.13 -11.18
CA VAL A 77 27.97 7.43 -10.58
C VAL A 77 28.19 5.93 -10.56
N TRP A 78 27.77 5.27 -9.47
CA TRP A 78 27.80 3.81 -9.36
C TRP A 78 26.50 3.28 -8.75
N ILE A 79 25.98 2.22 -9.36
CA ILE A 79 24.85 1.45 -8.81
C ILE A 79 25.40 0.49 -7.76
N ARG A 80 24.92 0.59 -6.52
CA ARG A 80 25.33 -0.29 -5.42
C ARG A 80 24.45 -1.53 -5.31
N SER A 81 23.14 -1.34 -5.39
CA SER A 81 22.15 -2.40 -5.21
C SER A 81 20.80 -1.99 -5.77
N ILE A 82 19.88 -2.97 -5.83
CA ILE A 82 18.47 -2.77 -6.11
C ILE A 82 17.69 -3.23 -4.89
N VAL A 83 16.71 -2.44 -4.47
CA VAL A 83 15.81 -2.79 -3.37
C VAL A 83 14.36 -2.79 -3.85
N LYS A 84 13.60 -3.78 -3.37
CA LYS A 84 12.14 -3.83 -3.57
C LYS A 84 11.46 -2.89 -2.57
N TYR A 85 10.41 -2.20 -2.99
CA TYR A 85 9.52 -1.48 -2.07
C TYR A 85 8.06 -1.73 -2.44
N GLY A 86 7.16 -0.90 -1.92
CA GLY A 86 5.76 -0.92 -2.31
C GLY A 86 5.05 -2.19 -1.88
N SER A 87 4.12 -2.66 -2.70
CA SER A 87 3.29 -3.81 -2.31
C SER A 87 4.08 -5.10 -2.19
N MET A 88 5.15 -5.27 -2.97
CA MET A 88 5.98 -6.47 -2.98
C MET A 88 6.92 -6.59 -1.78
N ALA A 89 7.31 -5.46 -1.21
CA ALA A 89 7.95 -5.42 0.09
C ALA A 89 6.95 -5.73 1.23
N THR A 90 5.69 -6.05 0.92
CA THR A 90 4.67 -6.37 1.91
C THR A 90 3.84 -7.61 1.63
N HIS A 91 3.11 -8.11 2.63
CA HIS A 91 2.09 -9.15 2.43
C HIS A 91 0.81 -8.66 1.71
N CYS A 92 0.79 -7.41 1.24
CA CYS A 92 -0.34 -6.79 0.54
C CYS A 92 -0.22 -6.80 -0.99
N ALA A 93 0.76 -7.50 -1.56
CA ALA A 93 0.86 -7.72 -3.00
C ALA A 93 -0.18 -8.73 -3.49
N THR A 94 -0.70 -8.50 -4.69
CA THR A 94 -1.58 -9.42 -5.39
C THR A 94 -0.93 -9.86 -6.69
N ARG A 95 -1.50 -10.88 -7.35
CA ARG A 95 -1.10 -11.31 -8.70
C ARG A 95 -1.07 -10.20 -9.74
N ASP A 96 -1.90 -9.17 -9.57
CA ASP A 96 -1.99 -8.01 -10.46
C ASP A 96 -1.22 -6.80 -9.93
N SER A 97 -0.39 -6.99 -8.89
CA SER A 97 0.52 -5.95 -8.38
C SER A 97 1.76 -5.88 -9.26
N ASP A 98 2.12 -4.65 -9.56
CA ASP A 98 3.41 -4.21 -10.07
C ASP A 98 4.56 -4.51 -9.09
N MET A 99 5.77 -4.52 -9.64
CA MET A 99 7.01 -4.59 -8.90
C MET A 99 7.64 -3.20 -8.82
N ASP A 100 7.59 -2.63 -7.63
CA ASP A 100 8.27 -1.39 -7.30
C ASP A 100 9.73 -1.68 -6.91
N ILE A 101 10.69 -1.18 -7.70
CA ILE A 101 12.13 -1.34 -7.42
C ILE A 101 12.85 0.01 -7.41
N CYS A 102 13.81 0.14 -6.51
CA CYS A 102 14.63 1.33 -6.36
C CYS A 102 16.10 0.97 -6.54
N ILE A 103 16.76 1.68 -7.45
CA ILE A 103 18.21 1.62 -7.61
C ILE A 103 18.84 2.49 -6.54
N CYS A 104 19.66 1.87 -5.70
CA CYS A 104 20.48 2.56 -4.72
C CYS A 104 21.81 2.93 -5.39
N ALA A 105 21.93 4.19 -5.79
CA ALA A 105 23.14 4.72 -6.42
C ALA A 105 24.04 5.41 -5.40
N SER A 106 25.29 5.61 -5.79
CA SER A 106 26.27 6.48 -5.15
C SER A 106 26.89 7.38 -6.20
N TYR A 107 27.42 8.52 -5.78
CA TYR A 107 28.07 9.47 -6.68
C TYR A 107 29.35 10.01 -6.06
N SER A 108 30.25 10.46 -6.92
CA SER A 108 31.45 11.20 -6.56
C SER A 108 31.35 12.61 -7.11
N GLY A 109 31.96 13.54 -6.39
CA GLY A 109 31.99 14.95 -6.78
C GLY A 109 31.09 15.84 -5.93
N PRO A 110 31.14 17.15 -6.17
CA PRO A 110 30.53 18.16 -5.29
C PRO A 110 29.01 18.26 -5.44
N TYR A 111 28.41 17.71 -6.50
CA TYR A 111 26.99 17.83 -6.79
C TYR A 111 26.38 16.47 -7.10
N GLN A 112 25.24 16.17 -6.46
CA GLN A 112 24.47 14.97 -6.75
C GLN A 112 23.91 15.02 -8.19
N PRO A 113 24.19 14.01 -9.03
CA PRO A 113 23.61 13.92 -10.37
C PRO A 113 22.09 13.74 -10.34
N SER A 114 21.44 14.09 -11.46
CA SER A 114 20.00 13.82 -11.60
C SER A 114 19.73 12.31 -11.69
N PRO A 115 18.73 11.76 -10.97
CA PRO A 115 18.26 10.38 -11.14
C PRO A 115 17.95 10.01 -12.60
N THR A 116 17.55 11.01 -13.41
CA THR A 116 17.26 10.87 -14.84
C THR A 116 18.46 10.35 -15.63
N ILE A 117 19.70 10.68 -15.26
CA ILE A 117 20.91 10.24 -15.98
C ILE A 117 21.03 8.71 -15.89
N ILE A 118 20.83 8.15 -14.71
CA ILE A 118 20.89 6.70 -14.48
C ILE A 118 19.76 6.01 -15.24
N LEU A 119 18.53 6.50 -15.08
CA LEU A 119 17.36 5.90 -15.74
C LEU A 119 17.44 5.98 -17.27
N GLN A 120 17.98 7.07 -17.82
CA GLN A 120 18.21 7.21 -19.26
C GLN A 120 19.26 6.22 -19.75
N GLY A 121 20.39 6.08 -19.04
CA GLY A 121 21.42 5.09 -19.40
C GLY A 121 20.88 3.66 -19.39
N ILE A 122 20.09 3.31 -18.37
CA ILE A 122 19.44 2.00 -18.28
C ILE A 122 18.40 1.82 -19.39
N TYR A 123 17.60 2.84 -19.69
CA TYR A 123 16.64 2.82 -20.79
C TYR A 123 17.35 2.52 -22.12
N GLU A 124 18.41 3.26 -22.43
CA GLU A 124 19.17 3.10 -23.67
C GLU A 124 19.81 1.71 -23.77
N ASP A 125 20.40 1.23 -22.67
CA ASP A 125 21.03 -0.08 -22.60
C ASP A 125 20.00 -1.21 -22.79
N LEU A 126 18.91 -1.22 -22.03
CA LEU A 126 17.86 -2.24 -22.16
C LEU A 126 17.17 -2.21 -23.54
N GLN A 127 17.01 -1.03 -24.14
CA GLN A 127 16.36 -0.87 -25.45
C GLN A 127 17.24 -1.33 -26.62
N HIS A 128 18.54 -1.04 -26.58
CA HIS A 128 19.42 -1.13 -27.75
C HIS A 128 20.57 -2.13 -27.62
N ASN A 129 21.00 -2.48 -26.41
CA ASN A 129 22.14 -3.37 -26.21
C ASN A 129 21.77 -4.83 -26.49
N TYR A 130 22.50 -5.48 -27.41
CA TYR A 130 22.30 -6.90 -27.72
C TYR A 130 22.56 -7.80 -26.51
N HIS A 131 23.56 -7.46 -25.69
CA HIS A 131 23.89 -8.22 -24.48
C HIS A 131 22.74 -8.17 -23.46
N ALA A 132 22.05 -7.03 -23.31
CA ALA A 132 20.85 -6.94 -22.48
C ALA A 132 19.76 -7.90 -22.95
N LYS A 133 19.48 -7.90 -24.27
CA LYS A 133 18.45 -8.75 -24.89
C LYS A 133 18.78 -10.23 -24.78
N GLU A 134 20.05 -10.60 -24.95
CA GLU A 134 20.50 -11.98 -24.75
C GLU A 134 20.41 -12.39 -23.28
N TYR A 135 20.89 -11.53 -22.37
CA TYR A 135 20.89 -11.81 -20.94
C TYR A 135 19.49 -11.98 -20.37
N PHE A 136 18.54 -11.12 -20.74
CA PHE A 136 17.16 -11.19 -20.26
C PHE A 136 16.29 -12.16 -21.07
N GLY A 137 16.68 -12.46 -22.31
CA GLY A 137 15.89 -13.21 -23.29
C GLY A 137 15.02 -12.28 -24.15
N LEU A 138 14.60 -12.76 -25.33
CA LEU A 138 13.85 -11.98 -26.32
C LEU A 138 12.51 -11.41 -25.80
N GLU A 139 11.90 -12.06 -24.80
CA GLU A 139 10.67 -11.62 -24.12
C GLU A 139 10.94 -11.10 -22.69
N GLY A 140 12.21 -11.02 -22.29
CA GLY A 140 12.59 -10.78 -20.90
C GLY A 140 12.31 -9.37 -20.40
N VAL A 141 12.44 -8.36 -21.27
CA VAL A 141 12.07 -6.95 -20.98
C VAL A 141 11.27 -6.40 -22.15
N THR A 142 10.04 -5.97 -21.88
CA THR A 142 9.09 -5.46 -22.88
C THR A 142 8.40 -4.19 -22.38
N ASP A 143 7.65 -3.49 -23.25
CA ASP A 143 6.89 -2.27 -22.91
C ASP A 143 7.72 -1.20 -22.17
N LEU A 144 8.99 -1.03 -22.55
CA LEU A 144 9.93 -0.12 -21.92
C LEU A 144 9.57 1.35 -22.21
N VAL A 145 9.25 2.11 -21.16
CA VAL A 145 8.84 3.51 -21.21
C VAL A 145 9.56 4.32 -20.15
N PHE A 146 10.26 5.38 -20.56
CA PHE A 146 10.88 6.31 -19.64
C PHE A 146 9.98 7.51 -19.35
N VAL A 147 9.53 7.65 -18.10
CA VAL A 147 8.71 8.76 -17.62
C VAL A 147 9.58 9.76 -16.89
N SER A 148 10.17 10.70 -17.64
CA SER A 148 11.15 11.68 -17.12
C SER A 148 10.52 12.96 -16.57
N THR A 149 9.29 13.29 -16.94
CA THR A 149 8.61 14.56 -16.59
C THR A 149 7.86 14.53 -15.26
N ALA A 150 7.76 13.36 -14.63
CA ALA A 150 7.14 13.22 -13.33
C ALA A 150 8.01 13.80 -12.20
N LYS A 151 7.41 14.14 -11.06
CA LYS A 151 8.14 14.64 -9.88
C LYS A 151 9.24 13.68 -9.40
N VAL A 152 9.01 12.38 -9.56
CA VAL A 152 10.00 11.33 -9.40
C VAL A 152 10.09 10.64 -10.76
N PRO A 153 11.21 10.77 -11.49
CA PRO A 153 11.42 10.05 -12.74
C PRO A 153 11.34 8.53 -12.52
N ILE A 154 10.65 7.82 -13.40
CA ILE A 154 10.45 6.37 -13.30
C ILE A 154 10.66 5.74 -14.68
N LEU A 155 11.34 4.61 -14.71
CA LEU A 155 11.42 3.71 -15.86
C LEU A 155 10.41 2.58 -15.67
N LYS A 156 9.44 2.49 -16.58
CA LYS A 156 8.38 1.48 -16.57
C LYS A 156 8.67 0.42 -17.62
N PHE A 157 8.48 -0.84 -17.31
CA PHE A 157 8.61 -1.94 -18.27
C PHE A 157 7.89 -3.18 -17.76
N LYS A 158 7.92 -4.26 -18.53
CA LYS A 158 7.46 -5.58 -18.11
C LYS A 158 8.57 -6.61 -18.18
N MET A 159 8.65 -7.45 -17.17
CA MET A 159 9.45 -8.67 -17.19
C MET A 159 8.50 -9.87 -17.20
N ASN A 160 8.52 -10.64 -18.31
CA ASN A 160 7.62 -11.78 -18.53
C ASN A 160 6.14 -11.45 -18.21
N GLY A 161 5.69 -10.26 -18.63
CA GLY A 161 4.32 -9.79 -18.42
C GLY A 161 4.02 -9.14 -17.06
N VAL A 162 4.94 -9.18 -16.10
CA VAL A 162 4.82 -8.48 -14.81
C VAL A 162 5.31 -7.04 -14.95
N GLU A 163 4.47 -6.07 -14.60
CA GLU A 163 4.83 -4.64 -14.63
C GLU A 163 5.90 -4.33 -13.57
N VAL A 164 6.91 -3.55 -13.95
CA VAL A 164 8.02 -3.10 -13.12
C VAL A 164 8.12 -1.58 -13.22
N ASP A 165 8.08 -0.92 -12.06
CA ASP A 165 8.30 0.51 -11.90
C ASP A 165 9.66 0.71 -11.21
N MET A 166 10.65 1.19 -11.96
CA MET A 166 12.02 1.39 -11.51
C MET A 166 12.32 2.87 -11.25
N SER A 167 12.74 3.19 -10.03
CA SER A 167 13.18 4.52 -9.61
C SER A 167 14.64 4.51 -9.15
N VAL A 168 15.22 5.69 -8.91
CA VAL A 168 16.61 5.86 -8.46
C VAL A 168 16.64 6.71 -7.20
N SER A 169 17.45 6.31 -6.23
CA SER A 169 17.77 7.08 -5.03
C SER A 169 19.28 7.15 -4.80
N PHE A 170 19.74 8.31 -4.33
CA PHE A 170 21.12 8.52 -3.86
C PHE A 170 21.22 8.54 -2.32
N ASP A 171 20.10 8.33 -1.62
CA ASP A 171 20.08 8.35 -0.16
C ASP A 171 20.88 7.17 0.41
N THR A 172 21.65 7.44 1.47
CA THR A 172 22.38 6.43 2.24
C THR A 172 21.55 5.83 3.38
N SER A 173 20.39 6.42 3.68
CA SER A 173 19.38 5.94 4.63
C SER A 173 18.24 5.21 3.93
N PRO A 174 17.48 4.34 4.60
CA PRO A 174 16.30 3.70 4.02
C PRO A 174 15.35 4.77 3.48
N PRO A 175 14.85 4.61 2.24
CA PRO A 175 13.77 5.46 1.74
C PRO A 175 12.58 5.46 2.70
N LYS A 176 11.85 6.57 2.81
CA LYS A 176 10.60 6.65 3.61
C LYS A 176 9.60 5.54 3.26
N SER A 177 9.58 5.12 2.00
CA SER A 177 8.77 3.99 1.51
C SER A 177 9.12 2.66 2.16
N VAL A 178 10.37 2.46 2.57
CA VAL A 178 10.83 1.26 3.27
C VAL A 178 10.25 1.20 4.69
N LEU A 179 10.35 2.29 5.45
CA LEU A 179 9.76 2.36 6.79
C LEU A 179 8.23 2.20 6.75
N ALA A 180 7.59 2.79 5.75
CA ALA A 180 6.17 2.60 5.48
C ALA A 180 5.83 1.13 5.19
N ALA A 181 6.62 0.44 4.35
CA ALA A 181 6.43 -0.99 4.08
C ALA A 181 6.62 -1.84 5.35
N ARG A 182 7.62 -1.54 6.18
CA ARG A 182 7.87 -2.22 7.45
C ARG A 182 6.69 -2.08 8.41
N LEU A 183 6.12 -0.88 8.54
CA LEU A 183 4.90 -0.65 9.33
C LEU A 183 3.74 -1.50 8.84
N ILE A 184 3.50 -1.54 7.53
CA ILE A 184 2.42 -2.33 6.93
C ILE A 184 2.64 -3.82 7.18
N ASN A 185 3.89 -4.31 7.08
CA ASN A 185 4.23 -5.70 7.37
C ASN A 185 3.96 -6.08 8.81
N ALA A 186 4.31 -5.22 9.76
CA ALA A 186 4.01 -5.48 11.16
C ALA A 186 2.49 -5.68 11.36
N TYR A 187 1.64 -4.87 10.73
CA TYR A 187 0.18 -5.05 10.79
C TYR A 187 -0.32 -6.31 10.06
N CYS A 188 0.27 -6.66 8.91
CA CYS A 188 -0.02 -7.92 8.23
C CYS A 188 0.35 -9.14 9.07
N GLN A 189 1.48 -9.08 9.79
CA GLN A 189 1.98 -10.15 10.64
C GLN A 189 1.11 -10.36 11.89
N LEU A 190 0.55 -9.29 12.45
CA LEU A 190 -0.36 -9.39 13.60
C LEU A 190 -1.62 -10.20 13.27
N ASP A 191 -2.18 -10.02 12.07
CA ASP A 191 -3.55 -10.45 11.80
C ASP A 191 -3.87 -10.63 10.30
N GLU A 192 -4.18 -11.84 9.87
CA GLU A 192 -4.53 -12.11 8.46
C GLU A 192 -5.79 -11.34 8.01
N ARG A 193 -6.73 -11.04 8.92
CA ARG A 193 -7.97 -10.32 8.60
C ARG A 193 -7.68 -8.90 8.09
N PHE A 194 -6.59 -8.27 8.56
CA PHE A 194 -6.12 -7.00 8.03
C PHE A 194 -5.71 -7.12 6.58
N THR A 195 -4.89 -8.12 6.27
CA THR A 195 -4.39 -8.37 4.91
C THR A 195 -5.56 -8.68 3.95
N ILE A 196 -6.53 -9.50 4.37
CA ILE A 196 -7.73 -9.79 3.59
C ILE A 196 -8.52 -8.50 3.30
N LEU A 197 -8.76 -7.68 4.33
CA LEU A 197 -9.50 -6.42 4.19
C LEU A 197 -8.78 -5.43 3.27
N VAL A 198 -7.47 -5.27 3.43
CA VAL A 198 -6.63 -4.40 2.59
C VAL A 198 -6.68 -4.84 1.14
N ILE A 199 -6.46 -6.12 0.85
CA ILE A 199 -6.49 -6.64 -0.53
C ILE A 199 -7.87 -6.47 -1.15
N PHE A 200 -8.93 -6.75 -0.39
CA PHE A 200 -10.29 -6.51 -0.86
C PHE A 200 -10.52 -5.04 -1.21
N LEU A 201 -10.23 -4.11 -0.29
CA LEU A 201 -10.46 -2.67 -0.51
C LEU A 201 -9.61 -2.13 -1.66
N LYS A 202 -8.33 -2.52 -1.74
CA LYS A 202 -7.44 -2.15 -2.85
C LYS A 202 -8.03 -2.58 -4.19
N SER A 203 -8.43 -3.84 -4.33
CA SER A 203 -8.99 -4.34 -5.58
C SER A 203 -10.37 -3.77 -5.89
N TRP A 204 -11.20 -3.57 -4.86
CA TRP A 204 -12.53 -2.99 -4.99
C TRP A 204 -12.48 -1.56 -5.52
N MET A 205 -11.58 -0.73 -4.97
CA MET A 205 -11.34 0.64 -5.47
C MET A 205 -10.64 0.61 -6.84
N LYS A 206 -9.63 -0.26 -7.06
CA LYS A 206 -8.92 -0.39 -8.36
C LYS A 206 -9.87 -0.72 -9.53
N SER A 207 -11.04 -1.30 -9.28
CA SER A 207 -12.04 -1.55 -10.34
C SER A 207 -12.56 -0.28 -11.05
N GLU A 208 -12.29 0.91 -10.49
CA GLU A 208 -12.56 2.23 -11.07
C GLU A 208 -11.51 2.70 -12.09
N LEU A 209 -10.39 1.97 -12.25
CA LEU A 209 -9.24 2.38 -13.08
C LEU A 209 -9.54 2.62 -14.55
N SER A 210 -10.72 2.25 -15.06
CA SER A 210 -11.18 2.68 -16.39
C SER A 210 -11.44 4.19 -16.47
N ASN A 211 -11.39 4.91 -15.34
CA ASN A 211 -11.51 6.36 -15.25
C ASN A 211 -10.13 7.04 -15.28
N THR A 212 -9.96 8.04 -16.14
CA THR A 212 -8.75 8.88 -16.22
C THR A 212 -8.47 9.63 -14.92
N ASP A 213 -9.48 9.82 -14.06
CA ASP A 213 -9.41 10.55 -12.80
C ASP A 213 -9.41 9.66 -11.53
N PHE A 214 -9.16 8.35 -11.61
CA PHE A 214 -9.27 7.44 -10.46
C PHE A 214 -8.60 7.95 -9.17
N MET A 215 -7.37 8.46 -9.27
CA MET A 215 -6.60 8.95 -8.11
C MET A 215 -7.12 10.28 -7.54
N ARG A 216 -8.03 10.95 -8.26
CA ARG A 216 -8.82 12.11 -7.81
C ARG A 216 -10.03 11.68 -7.00
N ASP A 217 -10.63 10.54 -7.36
CA ASP A 217 -11.90 10.09 -6.79
C ASP A 217 -11.67 9.14 -5.59
N PHE A 218 -10.58 8.37 -5.60
CA PHE A 218 -10.22 7.40 -4.56
C PHE A 218 -8.77 7.56 -4.07
N PRO A 219 -8.49 7.22 -2.79
CA PRO A 219 -7.13 7.21 -2.26
C PRO A 219 -6.24 6.18 -2.97
N ASN A 220 -4.95 6.50 -3.09
CA ASN A 220 -3.95 5.52 -3.51
C ASN A 220 -3.83 4.37 -2.49
N SER A 221 -3.25 3.25 -2.92
CA SER A 221 -3.09 2.04 -2.08
C SER A 221 -2.48 2.32 -0.71
N TYR A 222 -1.45 3.18 -0.64
CA TYR A 222 -0.79 3.51 0.63
C TYR A 222 -1.73 4.26 1.57
N SER A 223 -2.39 5.31 1.08
CA SER A 223 -3.36 6.10 1.85
C SER A 223 -4.51 5.24 2.36
N LEU A 224 -5.02 4.33 1.52
CA LEU A 224 -6.06 3.38 1.87
C LEU A 224 -5.62 2.46 3.01
N ILE A 225 -4.40 1.92 2.94
CA ILE A 225 -3.84 1.07 4.01
C ILE A 225 -3.71 1.85 5.32
N LEU A 226 -3.20 3.10 5.27
CA LEU A 226 -3.13 3.95 6.46
C LEU A 226 -4.51 4.21 7.07
N MET A 227 -5.56 4.40 6.26
CA MET A 227 -6.92 4.52 6.76
C MET A 227 -7.41 3.24 7.45
N VAL A 228 -7.06 2.06 6.93
CA VAL A 228 -7.38 0.77 7.57
C VAL A 228 -6.64 0.64 8.90
N ILE A 229 -5.33 0.89 8.93
CA ILE A 229 -4.53 0.89 10.16
C ILE A 229 -5.17 1.83 11.20
N HIS A 230 -5.45 3.07 10.80
CA HIS A 230 -6.02 4.08 11.69
C HIS A 230 -7.37 3.65 12.26
N VAL A 231 -8.31 3.14 11.45
CA VAL A 231 -9.64 2.76 11.99
C VAL A 231 -9.53 1.59 12.96
N LEU A 232 -8.65 0.63 12.70
CA LEU A 232 -8.45 -0.52 13.58
C LEU A 232 -7.75 -0.13 14.89
N GLN A 233 -6.81 0.82 14.85
CA GLN A 233 -6.20 1.42 16.05
C GLN A 233 -7.20 2.28 16.85
N TRP A 234 -8.01 3.08 16.15
CA TRP A 234 -8.99 3.99 16.73
C TRP A 234 -10.02 3.23 17.56
N HIS A 235 -10.51 2.11 17.01
CA HIS A 235 -11.43 1.19 17.70
C HIS A 235 -10.71 0.16 18.58
N GLY A 236 -9.40 0.27 18.83
CA GLY A 236 -8.66 -0.65 19.71
C GLY A 236 -8.68 -2.12 19.26
N ILE A 237 -8.99 -2.38 17.98
CA ILE A 237 -8.95 -3.71 17.38
C ILE A 237 -7.50 -4.14 17.18
N MET A 238 -6.65 -3.19 16.80
CA MET A 238 -5.20 -3.35 16.65
C MET A 238 -4.42 -2.42 17.57
N PRO A 239 -3.20 -2.80 17.98
CA PRO A 239 -2.32 -1.92 18.77
C PRO A 239 -1.80 -0.76 17.94
N ASN A 240 -1.47 0.35 18.60
CA ASN A 240 -0.64 1.40 17.99
C ASN A 240 0.83 0.99 18.08
N LEU A 241 1.41 0.56 16.96
CA LEU A 241 2.79 0.09 16.91
C LEU A 241 3.82 1.23 17.03
N HIS A 242 3.45 2.48 16.76
CA HIS A 242 4.33 3.62 17.03
C HIS A 242 4.46 3.93 18.52
N GLU A 243 3.49 3.50 19.33
CA GLU A 243 3.52 3.64 20.78
C GLU A 243 4.26 2.45 21.41
N THR A 244 3.95 1.23 20.98
CA THR A 244 4.48 0.00 21.60
C THR A 244 5.81 -0.47 21.02
N HIS A 245 6.11 -0.15 19.76
CA HIS A 245 7.28 -0.66 19.02
C HIS A 245 7.99 0.46 18.23
N ALA A 246 8.08 1.66 18.80
CA ALA A 246 8.67 2.82 18.12
C ALA A 246 10.07 2.55 17.52
N HIS A 247 10.88 1.74 18.20
CA HIS A 247 12.24 1.39 17.78
C HIS A 247 12.30 0.68 16.42
N LEU A 248 11.25 -0.06 16.03
CA LEU A 248 11.17 -0.73 14.73
C LEU A 248 11.03 0.25 13.56
N PHE A 249 10.58 1.48 13.82
CA PHE A 249 10.30 2.49 12.80
C PHE A 249 11.23 3.70 12.87
N ASP A 250 12.30 3.61 13.67
CA ASP A 250 13.33 4.63 13.75
C ASP A 250 14.24 4.55 12.50
N PRO A 251 14.38 5.63 11.71
CA PRO A 251 15.30 5.67 10.58
C PRO A 251 16.75 5.32 10.94
N GLN A 252 17.20 5.65 12.16
CA GLN A 252 18.58 5.41 12.60
C GLN A 252 18.88 3.93 12.82
N ASN A 253 17.87 3.13 13.18
CA ASN A 253 18.01 1.69 13.45
C ASN A 253 17.76 0.82 12.21
N ASN A 254 17.35 1.42 11.08
CA ASN A 254 16.87 0.70 9.89
C ASN A 254 17.66 1.07 8.63
N LEU A 255 18.99 1.22 8.74
CA LEU A 255 19.83 1.76 7.66
C LEU A 255 19.75 0.98 6.33
N GLU A 256 19.41 -0.31 6.37
CA GLU A 256 19.27 -1.17 5.16
C GLU A 256 18.02 -2.05 5.23
N TRP A 257 17.38 -2.30 4.08
CA TRP A 257 16.29 -3.28 3.98
C TRP A 257 16.87 -4.68 3.80
N GLN A 258 16.82 -5.47 4.86
CA GLN A 258 17.17 -6.90 4.84
C GLN A 258 15.89 -7.74 4.70
N GLU A 259 15.98 -8.96 4.15
CA GLU A 259 14.82 -9.87 4.02
C GLU A 259 14.08 -10.10 5.36
N GLU A 260 14.83 -10.07 6.48
CA GLU A 260 14.31 -10.15 7.85
C GLU A 260 13.34 -8.99 8.20
N SER A 261 13.35 -7.90 7.43
CA SER A 261 12.41 -6.77 7.58
C SER A 261 10.97 -7.11 7.16
N MET A 262 10.75 -8.27 6.54
CA MET A 262 9.40 -8.74 6.17
C MET A 262 8.57 -9.20 7.38
N TYR A 263 9.23 -9.63 8.46
CA TYR A 263 8.59 -10.06 9.70
C TYR A 263 9.15 -9.28 10.89
N PRO A 264 8.78 -7.99 11.03
CA PRO A 264 9.42 -7.11 12.00
C PRO A 264 9.01 -7.35 13.45
N LEU A 265 7.97 -8.15 13.73
CA LEU A 265 7.49 -8.42 15.09
C LEU A 265 7.97 -9.78 15.60
N GLU A 266 8.15 -9.88 16.91
CA GLU A 266 8.44 -11.15 17.57
C GLU A 266 7.19 -12.04 17.63
N TRP A 267 7.39 -13.36 17.71
CA TRP A 267 6.26 -14.30 17.80
C TRP A 267 5.36 -14.04 19.03
N SER A 268 5.94 -13.57 20.13
CA SER A 268 5.21 -13.20 21.34
C SER A 268 4.22 -12.05 21.12
N ASP A 269 4.55 -11.10 20.25
CA ASP A 269 3.69 -9.95 19.95
C ASP A 269 2.46 -10.41 19.18
N VAL A 270 2.67 -11.29 18.20
CA VAL A 270 1.61 -11.92 17.41
C VAL A 270 0.68 -12.74 18.30
N MET A 271 1.24 -13.60 19.17
CA MET A 271 0.45 -14.39 20.12
C MET A 271 -0.36 -13.51 21.06
N SER A 272 0.24 -12.45 21.60
CA SER A 272 -0.44 -11.52 22.49
C SER A 272 -1.62 -10.83 21.82
N HIS A 273 -1.47 -10.43 20.55
CA HIS A 273 -2.57 -9.88 19.75
C HIS A 273 -3.68 -10.90 19.49
N GLN A 274 -3.33 -12.14 19.18
CA GLN A 274 -4.31 -13.19 18.89
C GLN A 274 -5.20 -13.55 20.10
N GLN A 275 -4.75 -13.31 21.33
CA GLN A 275 -5.54 -13.54 22.55
C GLN A 275 -6.52 -12.41 22.88
N ARG A 276 -6.51 -11.30 22.13
CA ARG A 276 -7.44 -10.18 22.35
C ARG A 276 -8.87 -10.60 22.01
N SER A 277 -9.85 -10.10 22.75
CA SER A 277 -11.28 -10.39 22.50
C SER A 277 -11.76 -9.91 21.12
N THR A 278 -11.16 -8.85 20.59
CA THR A 278 -11.40 -8.35 19.22
C THR A 278 -10.92 -9.32 18.14
N ASN A 279 -10.08 -10.30 18.49
CA ASN A 279 -9.63 -11.32 17.57
C ASN A 279 -10.73 -12.27 17.09
N THR A 280 -11.90 -12.20 17.72
CA THR A 280 -13.08 -12.94 17.28
C THR A 280 -13.75 -12.31 16.06
N LEU A 281 -13.61 -11.00 15.79
CA LEU A 281 -14.33 -10.30 14.72
C LEU A 281 -14.09 -10.91 13.32
N SER A 282 -15.10 -10.91 12.47
CA SER A 282 -14.97 -11.39 11.08
C SER A 282 -14.47 -10.29 10.14
N VAL A 283 -13.98 -10.64 8.96
CA VAL A 283 -13.55 -9.66 7.94
C VAL A 283 -14.74 -8.81 7.48
N ALA A 284 -15.92 -9.42 7.35
CA ALA A 284 -17.15 -8.69 7.05
C ALA A 284 -17.47 -7.61 8.10
N GLN A 285 -17.25 -7.89 9.39
CA GLN A 285 -17.41 -6.92 10.48
C GLN A 285 -16.37 -5.80 10.40
N LEU A 286 -15.11 -6.12 10.09
CA LEU A 286 -14.07 -5.10 9.90
C LEU A 286 -14.37 -4.20 8.69
N LEU A 287 -14.91 -4.75 7.59
CA LEU A 287 -15.38 -3.97 6.44
C LEU A 287 -16.54 -3.04 6.83
N HIS A 288 -17.48 -3.52 7.64
CA HIS A 288 -18.57 -2.69 8.16
C HIS A 288 -18.07 -1.55 9.05
N ILE A 289 -17.10 -1.83 9.93
CA ILE A 289 -16.45 -0.81 10.78
C ILE A 289 -15.76 0.25 9.90
N PHE A 290 -14.97 -0.17 8.91
CA PHE A 290 -14.30 0.72 7.97
C PHE A 290 -15.30 1.61 7.21
N SER A 291 -16.35 0.98 6.65
CA SER A 291 -17.38 1.70 5.87
C SER A 291 -18.20 2.65 6.73
N THR A 292 -18.57 2.26 7.95
CA THR A 292 -19.27 3.13 8.91
C THR A 292 -18.41 4.34 9.31
N GLN A 293 -17.12 4.13 9.57
CA GLN A 293 -16.21 5.21 9.97
C GLN A 293 -16.03 6.25 8.84
N TYR A 294 -15.74 5.79 7.63
CA TYR A 294 -15.32 6.66 6.52
C TYR A 294 -16.45 7.03 5.55
N SER A 295 -17.68 6.54 5.77
CA SER A 295 -18.89 7.10 5.17
C SER A 295 -19.43 8.33 5.93
N ASN A 296 -18.91 8.58 7.13
CA ASN A 296 -19.30 9.71 7.96
C ASN A 296 -18.65 11.01 7.46
N ASN A 297 -19.47 11.91 6.94
CA ASN A 297 -19.03 13.22 6.42
C ASN A 297 -18.30 14.08 7.47
N ILE A 298 -18.61 13.94 8.76
CA ILE A 298 -17.92 14.70 9.82
C ILE A 298 -16.48 14.21 9.96
N ILE A 299 -16.28 12.88 9.97
CA ILE A 299 -14.94 12.29 10.04
C ILE A 299 -14.12 12.74 8.84
N ILE A 300 -14.69 12.58 7.64
CA ILE A 300 -13.99 12.93 6.41
C ILE A 300 -13.74 14.44 6.32
N ASN A 301 -14.72 15.31 6.57
CA ASN A 301 -14.54 16.74 6.30
C ASN A 301 -13.89 17.54 7.43
N CYS A 302 -13.96 17.06 8.68
CA CYS A 302 -13.56 17.85 9.85
C CYS A 302 -12.36 17.26 10.59
N CYS A 303 -12.01 16.00 10.35
CA CYS A 303 -10.94 15.33 11.08
C CYS A 303 -9.70 15.11 10.23
N LYS A 304 -8.54 15.08 10.89
CA LYS A 304 -7.31 14.49 10.39
C LYS A 304 -7.06 13.17 11.11
N LEU A 305 -6.54 12.20 10.36
CA LEU A 305 -6.20 10.87 10.85
C LEU A 305 -4.71 10.87 11.23
N ASP A 306 -4.39 10.92 12.51
CA ASP A 306 -3.00 10.88 12.95
C ASP A 306 -2.55 9.42 13.13
N ILE A 307 -1.66 8.97 12.24
CA ILE A 307 -1.14 7.61 12.23
C ILE A 307 -0.18 7.37 13.41
N ARG A 308 0.50 8.42 13.90
CA ARG A 308 1.45 8.29 15.01
C ARG A 308 0.73 8.03 16.33
N SER A 309 -0.32 8.79 16.64
CA SER A 309 -1.10 8.62 17.87
C SER A 309 -2.24 7.59 17.73
N GLY A 310 -2.68 7.31 16.50
CA GLY A 310 -3.89 6.53 16.23
C GLY A 310 -5.15 7.26 16.66
N MET A 311 -5.12 8.60 16.69
CA MET A 311 -6.22 9.47 17.11
C MET A 311 -6.79 10.26 15.95
N LEU A 312 -8.08 10.59 16.07
CA LEU A 312 -8.68 11.68 15.30
C LEU A 312 -8.32 13.01 15.93
N GLU A 313 -7.97 13.98 15.10
CA GLU A 313 -7.75 15.35 15.54
C GLU A 313 -8.52 16.33 14.65
N THR A 314 -8.75 17.55 15.14
CA THR A 314 -9.42 18.58 14.34
C THR A 314 -8.49 19.05 13.22
N ARG A 315 -9.03 19.26 12.02
CA ARG A 315 -8.28 19.82 10.88
C ARG A 315 -7.76 21.23 11.17
N GLY A 316 -6.57 21.52 10.65
CA GLY A 316 -6.04 22.87 10.57
C GLY A 316 -6.64 23.66 9.40
N GLU A 317 -6.48 24.98 9.42
CA GLU A 317 -7.01 25.90 8.40
C GLU A 317 -6.46 25.65 6.98
N ARG A 318 -5.30 24.98 6.87
CA ARG A 318 -4.63 24.69 5.60
C ARG A 318 -4.89 23.27 5.08
N ASP A 319 -5.68 22.49 5.81
CA ASP A 319 -5.94 21.07 5.54
C ASP A 319 -7.11 20.90 4.55
N ASN A 320 -6.90 21.36 3.32
CA ASN A 320 -7.95 21.49 2.30
C ASN A 320 -8.29 20.18 1.56
N ALA A 321 -7.55 19.10 1.79
CA ALA A 321 -7.81 17.82 1.12
C ALA A 321 -9.08 17.16 1.70
N PRO A 322 -9.93 16.50 0.89
CA PRO A 322 -11.11 15.79 1.40
C PRO A 322 -10.76 14.71 2.41
N ILE A 323 -9.66 13.98 2.20
CA ILE A 323 -9.13 13.01 3.17
C ILE A 323 -7.78 13.55 3.65
N PHE A 324 -7.62 13.72 4.95
CA PHE A 324 -6.38 14.24 5.54
C PHE A 324 -5.75 13.23 6.48
N ILE A 325 -4.63 12.67 6.06
CA ILE A 325 -3.84 11.71 6.84
C ILE A 325 -2.53 12.39 7.24
N GLN A 326 -2.24 12.38 8.53
CA GLN A 326 -0.96 12.81 9.05
C GLN A 326 -0.04 11.58 9.14
N ASP A 327 0.82 11.46 8.13
CA ASP A 327 1.79 10.37 8.03
C ASP A 327 2.97 10.60 8.99
N VAL A 328 3.57 9.49 9.43
CA VAL A 328 4.67 9.42 10.37
C VAL A 328 6.01 9.56 9.64
N PHE A 329 6.07 9.26 8.34
CA PHE A 329 7.29 9.25 7.53
C PHE A 329 7.35 10.38 6.48
N ASP A 330 6.22 10.85 5.95
CA ASP A 330 6.12 11.99 5.03
C ASP A 330 5.35 13.15 5.69
N THR A 331 5.85 14.37 5.53
CA THR A 331 5.18 15.58 6.04
C THR A 331 3.98 15.98 5.19
N ARG A 332 3.89 15.45 3.96
CA ARG A 332 2.77 15.69 3.06
C ARG A 332 1.67 14.67 3.30
N ASN A 333 0.42 15.11 3.26
CA ASN A 333 -0.73 14.22 3.25
C ASN A 333 -0.60 13.18 2.10
N PRO A 334 -0.57 11.87 2.38
CA PRO A 334 -0.49 10.83 1.36
C PRO A 334 -1.75 10.77 0.49
N ALA A 335 -2.90 11.20 1.03
CA ALA A 335 -4.19 11.23 0.33
C ALA A 335 -4.45 12.53 -0.46
N ARG A 336 -3.44 13.41 -0.61
CA ARG A 336 -3.55 14.72 -1.28
C ARG A 336 -4.02 14.71 -2.74
N SER A 337 -3.98 13.55 -3.40
CA SER A 337 -4.47 13.42 -4.79
C SER A 337 -6.00 13.40 -4.85
N VAL A 338 -6.65 12.94 -3.78
CA VAL A 338 -8.11 12.87 -3.68
C VAL A 338 -8.68 14.28 -3.65
N ARG A 339 -9.69 14.55 -4.48
CA ARG A 339 -10.40 15.83 -4.54
C ARG A 339 -11.91 15.69 -4.43
N GLY A 340 -12.46 14.50 -4.65
CA GLY A 340 -13.89 14.26 -4.61
C GLY A 340 -14.38 13.55 -3.34
N ILE A 341 -15.65 13.15 -3.36
CA ILE A 341 -16.37 12.49 -2.26
C ILE A 341 -16.87 11.09 -2.65
N GLU A 342 -16.45 10.58 -3.80
CA GLU A 342 -16.88 9.33 -4.41
C GLU A 342 -16.64 8.15 -3.48
N MET A 343 -15.47 8.10 -2.83
CA MET A 343 -15.19 7.08 -1.81
C MET A 343 -16.23 7.09 -0.68
N VAL A 344 -16.60 8.28 -0.19
CA VAL A 344 -17.59 8.42 0.90
C VAL A 344 -18.95 7.90 0.44
N GLN A 345 -19.38 8.28 -0.77
CA GLN A 345 -20.65 7.82 -1.35
C GLN A 345 -20.66 6.31 -1.60
N ALA A 346 -19.55 5.75 -2.10
CA ALA A 346 -19.40 4.31 -2.29
C ALA A 346 -19.50 3.56 -0.95
N LEU A 347 -18.84 4.05 0.12
CA LEU A 347 -18.93 3.47 1.46
C LEU A 347 -20.33 3.64 2.09
N GLN A 348 -21.07 4.70 1.75
CA GLN A 348 -22.48 4.83 2.13
C GLN A 348 -23.34 3.76 1.45
N CYS A 349 -23.08 3.44 0.18
CA CYS A 349 -23.73 2.31 -0.50
C CYS A 349 -23.40 0.98 0.19
N VAL A 350 -22.15 0.76 0.61
CA VAL A 350 -21.75 -0.43 1.39
C VAL A 350 -22.53 -0.50 2.71
N SER A 351 -22.56 0.60 3.48
CA SER A 351 -23.26 0.66 4.77
C SER A 351 -24.76 0.37 4.64
N LYS A 352 -25.40 0.83 3.55
CA LYS A 352 -26.79 0.51 3.22
C LYS A 352 -26.99 -0.98 2.93
N LEU A 353 -26.04 -1.64 2.27
CA LEU A 353 -26.09 -3.09 2.03
C LEU A 353 -25.96 -3.89 3.32
N PHE A 354 -25.16 -3.44 4.28
CA PHE A 354 -25.10 -4.05 5.62
C PHE A 354 -26.40 -3.87 6.42
N SER A 355 -27.09 -2.74 6.24
CA SER A 355 -28.39 -2.49 6.92
C SER A 355 -29.55 -3.30 6.33
N ASN A 356 -29.43 -3.76 5.08
CA ASN A 356 -30.43 -4.57 4.39
C ASN A 356 -29.75 -5.66 3.55
N PRO A 357 -29.14 -6.66 4.21
CA PRO A 357 -28.45 -7.74 3.54
C PRO A 357 -29.43 -8.53 2.66
N LYS A 358 -28.96 -8.91 1.48
CA LYS A 358 -29.64 -9.88 0.62
C LYS A 358 -28.58 -10.78 0.02
N ASN A 359 -29.02 -11.92 -0.51
CA ASN A 359 -28.20 -12.85 -1.27
C ASN A 359 -27.20 -12.15 -2.21
N LEU A 360 -26.02 -12.77 -2.37
CA LEU A 360 -24.92 -12.28 -3.21
C LEU A 360 -24.32 -10.94 -2.71
N LEU A 361 -24.20 -10.79 -1.39
CA LEU A 361 -23.74 -9.56 -0.75
C LEU A 361 -22.34 -9.13 -1.25
N PHE A 362 -21.40 -10.07 -1.41
CA PHE A 362 -20.08 -9.79 -1.98
C PHE A 362 -20.19 -9.17 -3.38
N GLN A 363 -20.96 -9.80 -4.28
CA GLN A 363 -21.12 -9.32 -5.66
C GLN A 363 -21.83 -7.97 -5.72
N ARG A 364 -22.77 -7.72 -4.80
CA ARG A 364 -23.47 -6.44 -4.69
C ARG A 364 -22.53 -5.33 -4.21
N ILE A 365 -21.68 -5.59 -3.22
CA ILE A 365 -20.63 -4.66 -2.79
C ILE A 365 -19.67 -4.40 -3.96
N TRP A 366 -19.20 -5.46 -4.63
CA TRP A 366 -18.28 -5.35 -5.77
C TRP A 366 -18.82 -4.50 -6.92
N ARG A 367 -20.14 -4.57 -7.18
CA ARG A 367 -20.80 -3.77 -8.23
C ARG A 367 -20.86 -2.28 -7.94
N ILE A 368 -20.70 -1.85 -6.68
CA ILE A 368 -20.79 -0.43 -6.32
C ILE A 368 -19.78 0.39 -7.09
N THR A 369 -18.51 -0.04 -7.10
CA THR A 369 -17.44 0.63 -7.84
C THR A 369 -17.46 0.25 -9.31
N ARG A 370 -17.54 -1.04 -9.63
CA ARG A 370 -17.57 -1.49 -11.04
C ARG A 370 -18.65 -0.82 -11.90
N ASN A 371 -19.84 -0.59 -11.34
CA ASN A 371 -20.96 0.06 -12.04
C ASN A 371 -21.21 1.50 -11.57
N LYS A 372 -20.35 2.04 -10.69
CA LYS A 372 -20.46 3.39 -10.12
C LYS A 372 -21.85 3.74 -9.61
N THR A 373 -22.51 2.81 -8.92
CA THR A 373 -23.92 2.96 -8.50
C THR A 373 -24.13 4.10 -7.51
N TYR A 374 -23.06 4.63 -6.93
CA TYR A 374 -23.08 5.78 -6.02
C TYR A 374 -23.17 7.13 -6.76
N LEU A 375 -22.94 7.15 -8.08
CA LEU A 375 -23.15 8.33 -8.93
C LEU A 375 -24.61 8.46 -9.42
N SER A 376 -25.36 7.36 -9.40
CA SER A 376 -26.76 7.32 -9.80
C SER A 376 -27.63 7.89 -8.68
N ARG A 377 -28.08 9.13 -8.82
CA ARG A 377 -29.13 9.72 -7.99
C ARG A 377 -30.50 9.49 -8.59
#